data_AF-A0A7K0Y173-F1
#
_entry.id   AF-A0A7K0Y173-F1
#
_cell.length_a   1.000
_cell.length_b   1.000
_cell.length_c   1.000
_cell.angle_alpha   90.00
_cell.angle_beta   90.00
_cell.angle_gamma   90.00
#
_symmetry.space_group_name_H-M   'P 1'
#
loop_
_entity.id
_entity.type
_entity.pdbx_description
1 polymer ?
#
loop_
_entity_poly.entity_id
_entity_poly.type
_entity_poly.pdbx_seq_one_letter_code
_entity_poly.pdbx_strand_id
1 'polypeptide(L)' 'MANCQETLNEMYAYLDAELAAERATEIIGHLKVCTDCQSAYEFHAEFKTIIRVKAQNDELSEGFLDRLRECFGDDALNDA' A
#
# COMPACT_ATOMS: atom_id res chain seq x y z
N MET A 1 12.87 -5.19 17.92
CA MET A 1 11.51 -4.63 18.10
C MET A 1 11.49 -3.30 17.40
N ALA A 2 10.59 -3.13 16.42
CA ALA A 2 10.47 -1.89 15.67
C ALA A 2 10.04 -0.74 16.60
N ASN A 3 10.54 0.47 16.33
CA ASN A 3 10.07 1.70 16.99
C ASN A 3 8.95 2.37 16.18
N CYS A 4 8.35 3.44 16.70
CA CYS A 4 7.24 4.13 16.03
C CYS A 4 7.65 4.69 14.67
N GLN A 5 8.83 5.31 14.57
CA GLN A 5 9.30 5.92 13.32
C GLN A 5 9.52 4.86 12.23
N GLU A 6 10.17 3.77 12.58
CA GLU A 6 10.37 2.62 11.70
C GLU A 6 9.03 2.03 11.25
N THR A 7 8.09 1.87 12.19
CA THR A 7 6.75 1.33 11.91
C THR A 7 6.00 2.20 10.92
N LEU A 8 6.02 3.52 11.11
CA LEU A 8 5.38 4.48 10.21
C LEU A 8 6.05 4.52 8.83
N ASN A 9 7.38 4.45 8.77
CA ASN A 9 8.13 4.46 7.52
C ASN A 9 7.85 3.22 6.64
N GLU A 10 7.64 2.07 7.27
CA GLU A 10 7.42 0.81 6.56
C GLU A 10 5.94 0.42 6.43
N MET A 11 5.02 1.27 6.93
CA MET A 11 3.60 0.95 6.99
C MET A 11 2.98 0.66 5.62
N TYR A 12 3.36 1.43 4.58
CA TYR A 12 2.85 1.19 3.23
C TYR A 12 3.40 -0.10 2.64
N ALA A 13 4.72 -0.35 2.73
CA ALA A 13 5.31 -1.61 2.29
C ALA A 13 4.68 -2.83 3.01
N TYR A 14 4.34 -2.68 4.29
CA TYR A 14 3.60 -3.69 5.03
C TYR A 14 2.18 -3.89 4.46
N LEU A 15 1.42 -2.81 4.25
CA LEU A 15 0.07 -2.84 3.67
C LEU A 15 0.04 -3.42 2.25
N ASP A 16 1.11 -3.25 1.49
CA ASP A 16 1.29 -3.75 0.12
C ASP A 16 1.87 -5.18 0.08
N ALA A 17 2.15 -5.78 1.25
CA ALA A 17 2.77 -7.11 1.39
C ALA A 17 4.16 -7.22 0.73
N GLU A 18 4.91 -6.11 0.70
CA GLU A 18 6.25 -6.00 0.11
C GLU A 18 7.38 -6.16 1.14
N LEU A 19 7.04 -6.33 2.43
CA LEU A 19 8.04 -6.60 3.47
C LEU A 19 8.40 -8.08 3.54
N ALA A 20 9.67 -8.35 3.86
CA ALA A 20 10.10 -9.68 4.27
C ALA A 20 9.32 -10.14 5.52
N ALA A 21 9.04 -11.45 5.62
CA ALA A 21 8.20 -12.02 6.68
C ALA A 21 8.70 -11.71 8.11
N GLU A 22 10.02 -11.73 8.30
CA GLU A 22 10.65 -11.37 9.58
C GLU A 22 10.33 -9.91 9.95
N ARG A 23 10.45 -8.99 8.98
CA ARG A 23 10.19 -7.57 9.19
C ARG A 23 8.72 -7.29 9.45
N ALA A 24 7.83 -7.94 8.68
CA ALA A 24 6.40 -7.86 8.92
C ALA A 24 6.02 -8.29 10.35
N THR A 25 6.68 -9.32 10.88
CA THR A 25 6.46 -9.78 12.26
C THR A 25 6.86 -8.72 13.30
N GLU A 26 7.96 -8.00 13.07
CA GLU A 26 8.40 -6.91 13.95
C GLU A 26 7.41 -5.73 13.96
N ILE A 27 6.91 -5.36 12.78
CA ILE A 27 5.89 -4.32 12.60
C ILE A 27 4.60 -4.70 13.34
N ILE A 28 4.10 -5.92 13.13
CA ILE A 28 2.92 -6.44 13.84
C ILE A 28 3.15 -6.43 15.36
N GLY A 29 4.36 -6.78 15.80
CA GLY A 29 4.74 -6.73 17.21
C GLY A 29 4.58 -5.33 17.81
N HIS A 30 5.03 -4.30 17.09
CA HIS A 30 4.88 -2.90 17.52
C HIS A 30 3.42 -2.44 17.50
N LEU A 31 2.67 -2.74 16.44
CA LEU A 31 1.26 -2.35 16.30
C LEU A 31 0.39 -2.91 17.44
N LYS A 32 0.72 -4.09 17.97
CA LYS A 32 -0.01 -4.70 19.11
C LYS A 32 0.14 -3.94 20.44
N VAL A 33 1.16 -3.10 20.59
CA VAL A 33 1.50 -2.45 21.86
C VAL A 33 1.50 -0.93 21.79
N CYS A 34 1.37 -0.35 20.59
CA CYS A 34 1.36 1.09 20.38
C CYS A 34 0.03 1.54 19.75
N THR A 35 -0.85 2.13 20.55
CA THR A 35 -2.16 2.63 20.11
C THR A 35 -2.05 3.66 18.97
N ASP A 36 -1.03 4.52 19.00
CA ASP A 36 -0.85 5.55 17.97
C ASP A 36 -0.53 4.94 16.60
N CYS A 37 0.42 3.99 16.57
CA CYS A 37 0.77 3.29 15.34
C CYS A 37 -0.36 2.36 14.87
N GLN A 38 -1.10 1.74 15.80
CA GLN A 38 -2.28 0.95 15.47
C GLN A 38 -3.36 1.82 14.81
N SER A 39 -3.66 2.98 15.37
CA SER A 39 -4.66 3.91 14.82
C SER A 39 -4.25 4.40 13.42
N ALA A 40 -2.96 4.70 13.23
CA ALA A 40 -2.43 5.05 11.92
C ALA A 40 -2.60 3.91 10.91
N TYR A 41 -2.26 2.68 11.30
CA TYR A 41 -2.46 1.50 10.46
C TYR A 41 -3.92 1.32 10.05
N GLU A 42 -4.86 1.39 10.99
CA GLU A 42 -6.30 1.24 10.73
C GLU A 42 -6.80 2.26 9.71
N PHE A 43 -6.42 3.53 9.89
CA PHE A 43 -6.74 4.60 8.94
C PHE A 43 -6.20 4.30 7.54
N HIS A 44 -4.92 3.94 7.41
CA HIS A 44 -4.30 3.69 6.11
C HIS A 44 -4.84 2.42 5.43
N ALA A 45 -5.18 1.38 6.19
CA ALA A 45 -5.81 0.16 5.67
C ALA A 45 -7.22 0.44 5.12
N GLU A 46 -8.02 1.22 5.84
CA GLU A 46 -9.34 1.66 5.38
C GLU A 46 -9.21 2.56 4.14
N PHE A 47 -8.28 3.51 4.17
CA PHE A 47 -8.04 4.42 3.06
C PHE A 47 -7.63 3.68 1.79
N LYS A 48 -6.73 2.69 1.89
CA LYS A 48 -6.36 1.82 0.76
C LYS A 48 -7.57 1.07 0.19
N THR A 49 -8.47 0.61 1.05
CA THR A 49 -9.72 -0.05 0.64
C THR A 49 -10.60 0.91 -0.16
N ILE A 50 -10.77 2.16 0.33
CA ILE A 50 -11.55 3.19 -0.36
C ILE A 50 -10.93 3.53 -1.73
N ILE A 51 -9.61 3.71 -1.80
CA ILE A 51 -8.90 3.95 -3.07
C ILE A 51 -9.16 2.82 -4.05
N ARG A 52 -9.02 1.56 -3.61
CA ARG A 52 -9.25 0.39 -4.47
C ARG A 52 -10.68 0.38 -5.02
N VAL A 53 -11.67 0.64 -4.17
CA VAL A 53 -13.07 0.70 -4.60
C VAL A 53 -13.28 1.81 -5.62
N LYS A 54 -12.75 3.02 -5.38
CA LYS A 54 -12.89 4.12 -6.35
C LYS A 54 -12.18 3.84 -7.67
N ALA A 55 -10.93 3.37 -7.62
CA ALA A 55 -10.15 3.04 -8.81
C ALA A 55 -10.80 1.95 -9.68
N GLN A 56 -11.62 1.07 -9.09
CA GLN A 56 -12.38 0.04 -9.83
C GLN A 56 -13.67 0.57 -10.47
N ASN A 57 -14.25 1.64 -9.93
CA ASN A 57 -15.55 2.17 -10.37
C ASN A 57 -15.43 3.46 -11.19
N ASP A 58 -14.31 4.17 -11.09
CA ASP A 58 -14.08 5.41 -11.82
C ASP A 58 -13.63 5.09 -13.26
N GLU A 59 -14.18 5.82 -14.22
CA GLU A 59 -13.74 5.73 -15.62
C GLU A 59 -12.31 6.28 -15.74
N LEU A 60 -11.44 5.49 -16.39
CA LEU A 60 -10.11 5.97 -16.75
C LEU A 60 -10.25 7.09 -17.79
N SER A 61 -9.50 8.19 -17.60
CA SER A 61 -9.46 9.27 -18.58
C SER A 61 -9.00 8.75 -19.95
N GLU A 62 -9.58 9.28 -21.02
CA GLU A 62 -9.14 8.98 -22.39
C GLU A 62 -7.61 9.15 -22.53
N GLY A 63 -6.96 8.18 -23.16
CA GLY A 63 -5.50 8.18 -23.37
C GLY A 63 -4.66 7.79 -22.15
N PHE A 64 -5.24 7.45 -20.99
CA PHE A 64 -4.46 7.00 -19.83
C PHE A 64 -3.60 5.76 -20.14
N LEU A 65 -4.18 4.75 -20.79
CA LEU A 65 -3.47 3.54 -21.18
C LEU A 65 -2.38 3.82 -22.21
N ASP A 66 -2.61 4.76 -23.13
CA ASP A 66 -1.60 5.15 -24.11
C ASP A 66 -0.41 5.83 -23.44
N ARG A 67 -0.66 6.74 -22.47
CA ARG A 67 0.40 7.33 -21.66
C ARG A 67 1.14 6.30 -20.80
N LEU A 68 0.44 5.29 -20.30
CA LEU A 68 1.07 4.20 -19.55
C LEU A 68 2.04 3.41 -20.44
N ARG A 69 1.62 3.08 -21.68
CA ARG A 69 2.50 2.43 -22.69
C ARG A 69 3.71 3.28 -23.04
N GLU A 70 3.52 4.59 -23.24
CA GLU A 70 4.64 5.50 -23.54
C GLU A 70 5.69 5.53 -22.43
N CYS A 71 5.26 5.46 -21.16
CA CYS A 71 6.15 5.53 -20.01
C CYS A 71 6.82 4.18 -19.69
N PHE A 72 6.09 3.06 -19.80
CA PHE A 72 6.52 1.77 -19.24
C PHE A 72 6.59 0.63 -20.26
N GLY A 73 6.26 0.88 -21.53
CA GLY A 73 6.19 -0.13 -22.59
C GLY A 73 4.92 -1.01 -22.53
N ASP A 74 4.82 -1.98 -23.43
CA ASP A 74 3.66 -2.89 -23.51
C ASP A 74 3.60 -3.89 -22.35
N ASP A 75 4.73 -4.16 -21.68
CA ASP A 75 4.80 -5.10 -20.55
C ASP A 75 3.94 -4.65 -19.37
N ALA A 76 3.73 -3.34 -19.20
CA ALA A 76 2.93 -2.78 -18.12
C ALA A 76 1.42 -3.06 -18.22
N LEU A 77 0.96 -3.63 -19.35
CA LEU A 77 -0.45 -3.92 -19.62
C LEU A 77 -0.76 -5.42 -19.74
N ASN A 78 0.23 -6.30 -19.60
CA ASN A 78 0.07 -7.74 -19.84
C ASN A 78 -0.43 -8.54 -18.63
N ASP A 79 -0.58 -7.92 -17.45
CA ASP A 79 -1.00 -8.59 -16.20
C ASP A 79 -2.51 -8.45 -15.88
N ALA A 80 -3.36 -8.43 -16.91
CA ALA A 80 -4.83 -8.33 -16.75
C ALA A 80 -5.52 -9.69 -16.58
#